data_AF-A0A524GNU6-F1
#
_entry.id   AF-A0A524GNU6-F1
#
_cell.length_a   1.000
_cell.length_b   1.000
_cell.length_c   1.000
_cell.angle_alpha   90.00
_cell.angle_beta   90.00
_cell.angle_gamma   90.00
#
_symmetry.space_group_name_H-M   'P 1'
#
loop_
_entity.id
_entity.type
_entity.pdbx_description
1 polymer ?
#
loop_
_entity_poly.entity_id
_entity_poly.type
_entity_poly.pdbx_seq_one_letter_code
_entity_poly.pdbx_strand_id
1 'polypeptide(L)'
;FGQVHPEDLIRYGMIPEFVGRIPVVANLHELDHGALVRILTEPKNCLVRQYQTVLSFEGVDLAFTPDALDAVAEEAFSRKVGARGLRIILEELMLDIMYQIPSLPDLKELVISREAVEGRVPPLPVVRKVS
;
A
#
# COMPACT_ATOMS: atom_id res chain seq x y z
N PHE A 1 7.53 -24.43 12.83
CA PHE A 1 8.26 -23.38 12.09
C PHE A 1 9.52 -24.00 11.55
N GLY A 2 9.68 -24.05 10.22
CA GLY A 2 10.81 -24.73 9.57
C GLY A 2 12.08 -23.93 9.78
N GLN A 3 12.98 -24.40 10.64
CA GLN A 3 14.36 -23.94 10.62
C GLN A 3 14.97 -24.40 9.30
N VAL A 4 15.48 -23.45 8.50
CA VAL A 4 16.24 -23.77 7.30
C VAL A 4 17.63 -24.19 7.75
N HIS A 5 18.05 -25.41 7.40
CA HIS A 5 19.39 -25.87 7.67
C HIS A 5 20.33 -25.54 6.49
N PRO A 6 21.64 -25.36 6.73
CA PRO A 6 22.62 -25.17 5.65
C PRO A 6 22.55 -26.24 4.55
N GLU A 7 22.24 -27.48 4.94
CA GLU A 7 22.07 -28.63 4.04
C GLU A 7 20.90 -28.43 3.06
N ASP A 8 19.83 -27.75 3.48
CA ASP A 8 18.69 -27.43 2.63
C ASP A 8 19.11 -26.43 1.53
N LEU A 9 19.94 -25.44 1.88
CA LEU A 9 20.48 -24.46 0.93
C LEU A 9 21.42 -25.10 -0.09
N ILE A 10 22.24 -26.07 0.34
CA ILE A 10 23.12 -26.83 -0.54
C ILE A 10 22.29 -27.70 -1.50
N ARG A 11 21.25 -28.39 -0.99
CA ARG A 11 20.30 -29.15 -1.84
C ARG A 11 19.55 -28.25 -2.82
N TYR A 12 19.30 -27.00 -2.46
CA TYR A 12 18.69 -25.98 -3.31
C TYR A 12 19.64 -25.43 -4.39
N GLY A 13 20.93 -25.81 -4.37
CA GLY A 13 21.92 -25.48 -5.39
C GLY A 13 22.97 -24.45 -4.97
N MET A 14 23.00 -24.03 -3.69
CA MET A 14 24.06 -23.17 -3.18
C MET A 14 25.37 -23.94 -2.95
N ILE A 15 26.50 -23.29 -3.21
CA ILE A 15 27.84 -23.89 -3.07
C ILE A 15 28.22 -23.97 -1.58
N PRO A 16 28.76 -25.11 -1.07
CA PRO A 16 29.09 -25.29 0.35
C PRO A 16 30.01 -24.22 0.94
N GLU A 17 31.03 -23.79 0.18
CA GLU A 17 31.98 -22.76 0.58
C GLU A 17 31.31 -21.39 0.78
N PHE A 18 30.23 -21.12 0.04
CA PHE A 18 29.44 -19.90 0.16
C PHE A 18 28.51 -19.98 1.38
N VAL A 19 27.79 -21.09 1.55
CA VAL A 19 26.91 -21.32 2.70
C VAL A 19 27.71 -21.28 4.01
N GLY A 20 28.93 -21.83 4.02
CA GLY A 20 29.83 -21.78 5.18
C GLY A 20 30.28 -20.37 5.58
N ARG A 21 30.14 -19.37 4.69
CA ARG A 21 30.43 -17.94 4.97
C ARG A 21 29.20 -17.14 5.41
N ILE A 22 28.02 -17.76 5.50
CA ILE A 22 26.78 -17.13 5.96
C ILE A 22 26.38 -17.76 7.30
N PRO A 23 26.95 -17.28 8.42
CA PRO A 23 26.70 -17.86 9.75
C PRO A 23 25.32 -17.50 10.33
N VAL A 24 24.60 -16.56 9.70
CA VAL A 24 23.32 -16.04 10.20
C VAL A 24 22.24 -16.25 9.15
N VAL A 25 21.18 -16.95 9.55
CA VAL A 25 19.97 -17.15 8.74
C VAL A 25 18.80 -16.50 9.46
N ALA A 26 18.04 -15.67 8.75
CA ALA A 26 16.84 -15.04 9.25
C ALA A 26 15.67 -15.35 8.32
N ASN A 27 14.58 -15.85 8.87
CA ASN A 27 13.35 -16.15 8.12
C ASN A 27 12.37 -15.00 8.29
N LEU A 28 11.78 -14.54 7.18
CA LEU A 28 10.71 -13.56 7.18
C LEU A 28 9.37 -14.29 7.14
N HIS A 29 8.39 -13.75 7.88
CA HIS A 29 7.02 -14.25 7.84
C HIS A 29 6.28 -13.64 6.64
N GLU A 30 5.31 -14.38 6.12
CA GLU A 30 4.38 -13.83 5.12
C GLU A 30 3.60 -12.66 5.71
N LEU A 31 3.24 -11.71 4.84
CA LEU A 31 2.43 -10.56 5.23
C LEU A 31 0.98 -10.99 5.33
N ASP A 32 0.39 -10.83 6.51
CA ASP A 32 -1.05 -10.94 6.71
C ASP A 32 -1.77 -9.62 6.38
N HIS A 33 -3.09 -9.66 6.35
CA HIS A 33 -3.92 -8.49 6.07
C HIS A 33 -3.63 -7.32 7.03
N GLY A 34 -3.50 -7.60 8.33
CA GLY A 34 -3.19 -6.59 9.33
C GLY A 34 -1.83 -5.92 9.09
N ALA A 35 -0.80 -6.69 8.71
CA ALA A 35 0.50 -6.16 8.35
C ALA A 35 0.43 -5.24 7.13
N LEU A 36 -0.40 -5.56 6.14
CA LEU A 36 -0.60 -4.71 4.96
C LEU A 36 -1.24 -3.36 5.33
N VAL A 37 -2.27 -3.35 6.16
CA VAL A 37 -2.90 -2.11 6.66
C VAL A 37 -1.90 -1.26 7.44
N ARG A 38 -1.09 -1.90 8.30
CA ARG A 38 -0.03 -1.20 9.05
C ARG A 38 1.01 -0.59 8.13
N ILE A 39 1.43 -1.29 7.07
CA ILE A 39 2.38 -0.76 6.06
C ILE A 39 1.83 0.50 5.38
N LEU A 40 0.51 0.58 5.16
CA LEU A 40 -0.13 1.77 4.57
C LEU A 40 -0.13 2.99 5.49
N THR A 41 -0.05 2.81 6.81
CA THR A 41 -0.41 3.85 7.79
C THR A 41 0.69 4.21 8.80
N GLU A 42 1.43 3.22 9.31
CA GLU A 42 2.37 3.41 10.42
C GLU A 42 3.78 3.88 10.00
N PRO A 43 4.40 3.34 8.92
CA PRO A 43 5.73 3.76 8.54
C PRO A 43 5.81 5.27 8.31
N LYS A 44 6.93 5.87 8.73
CA LYS A 44 7.16 7.32 8.53
C LYS A 44 6.93 7.75 7.07
N ASN A 45 7.34 6.90 6.13
CA ASN A 45 7.23 7.10 4.70
C ASN A 45 6.21 6.15 4.05
N CYS A 46 5.05 5.94 4.69
CA CYS A 46 3.98 5.11 4.11
C CYS A 46 3.32 5.77 2.88
N LEU A 47 2.65 4.95 2.06
CA LEU A 47 2.05 5.39 0.79
C LEU A 47 0.96 6.46 1.01
N VAL A 48 0.15 6.32 2.05
CA VAL A 48 -0.92 7.29 2.37
C VAL A 48 -0.32 8.68 2.61
N ARG A 49 0.73 8.79 3.42
CA ARG A 49 1.40 10.07 3.69
C ARG A 49 2.07 10.66 2.45
N GLN A 50 2.61 9.81 1.58
CA GLN A 50 3.18 10.25 0.30
C GLN A 50 2.11 10.96 -0.55
N TYR A 51 0.94 10.34 -0.75
CA TYR A 51 -0.14 10.96 -1.52
C TYR A 51 -0.77 12.17 -0.85
N GLN A 52 -0.92 12.15 0.48
CA GLN A 52 -1.34 13.33 1.25
C GLN A 52 -0.41 14.52 1.02
N THR A 53 0.91 14.28 1.02
CA THR A 53 1.91 15.32 0.78
C THR A 53 1.81 15.85 -0.64
N VAL A 54 1.71 14.97 -1.64
CA VAL A 54 1.57 15.35 -3.05
C VAL A 54 0.35 16.24 -3.27
N LEU A 55 -0.80 15.86 -2.73
CA LEU A 55 -2.05 16.60 -2.88
C LEU A 55 -2.12 17.89 -2.08
N SER A 56 -1.39 17.97 -0.97
CA SER A 56 -1.26 19.22 -0.22
C SER A 56 -0.61 20.34 -1.04
N PHE A 57 0.26 20.02 -2.01
CA PHE A 57 0.84 21.01 -2.93
C PHE A 57 -0.19 21.62 -3.88
N GLU A 58 -1.26 20.89 -4.18
CA GLU A 58 -2.43 21.35 -4.95
C GLU A 58 -3.50 22.00 -4.06
N GLY A 59 -3.26 22.10 -2.74
CA GLY A 59 -4.20 22.68 -1.78
C GLY A 59 -5.40 21.77 -1.46
N VAL A 60 -5.25 20.46 -1.64
CA VAL A 60 -6.27 19.44 -1.34
C VAL A 60 -5.80 18.56 -0.17
N ASP A 61 -6.61 18.51 0.90
CA ASP A 61 -6.39 17.61 2.02
C ASP A 61 -6.96 16.22 1.72
N LEU A 62 -6.08 15.20 1.69
CA LEU A 62 -6.47 13.80 1.44
C LEU A 62 -6.65 13.01 2.74
N ALA A 63 -7.75 12.30 2.86
CA ALA A 63 -7.99 11.33 3.92
C ALA A 63 -8.43 9.98 3.34
N PHE A 64 -8.03 8.90 4.00
CA PHE A 64 -8.57 7.56 3.77
C PHE A 64 -9.39 7.15 4.97
N THR A 65 -10.58 6.62 4.71
CA THR A 65 -11.37 5.96 5.74
C THR A 65 -10.72 4.63 6.15
N PRO A 66 -10.94 4.14 7.39
CA PRO A 66 -10.40 2.85 7.81
C PRO A 66 -10.80 1.69 6.89
N ASP A 67 -12.06 1.68 6.44
CA ASP A 67 -12.59 0.67 5.52
C ASP A 67 -11.99 0.76 4.10
N ALA A 68 -11.57 1.94 3.64
CA ALA A 68 -10.80 2.05 2.40
C ALA A 68 -9.42 1.37 2.53
N LEU A 69 -8.73 1.57 3.65
CA LEU A 69 -7.43 0.95 3.88
C LEU A 69 -7.54 -0.57 3.98
N ASP A 70 -8.59 -1.06 4.64
CA ASP A 70 -8.91 -2.48 4.69
C ASP A 70 -9.17 -3.07 3.30
N ALA A 71 -9.92 -2.35 2.46
CA ALA A 71 -10.22 -2.77 1.08
C ALA A 71 -8.95 -2.86 0.22
N VAL A 72 -8.04 -1.88 0.32
CA VAL A 72 -6.74 -1.91 -0.38
C VAL A 72 -5.92 -3.12 0.08
N ALA A 73 -5.91 -3.41 1.38
CA ALA A 73 -5.19 -4.54 1.94
C ALA A 73 -5.80 -5.89 1.51
N GLU A 74 -7.13 -6.03 1.51
CA GLU A 74 -7.85 -7.22 1.01
C GLU A 74 -7.54 -7.49 -0.46
N GLU A 75 -7.58 -6.45 -1.28
CA GLU A 75 -7.28 -6.56 -2.70
C GLU A 75 -5.81 -6.97 -2.92
N ALA A 76 -4.86 -6.32 -2.23
CA ALA A 76 -3.44 -6.68 -2.31
C ALA A 76 -3.17 -8.12 -1.88
N PHE A 77 -3.88 -8.58 -0.84
CA PHE A 77 -3.81 -9.94 -0.35
C PHE A 77 -4.35 -10.94 -1.38
N SER A 78 -5.49 -10.66 -2.00
CA SER A 78 -6.10 -11.50 -3.04
C SER A 78 -5.21 -11.63 -4.30
N ARG A 79 -4.51 -10.55 -4.67
CA ARG A 79 -3.57 -10.52 -5.80
C ARG A 79 -2.24 -11.26 -5.51
N LYS A 80 -2.00 -11.76 -4.29
CA LYS A 80 -0.79 -12.52 -3.85
C LYS A 80 0.55 -11.84 -4.16
N VAL A 81 0.57 -10.51 -4.18
CA VAL A 81 1.76 -9.71 -4.51
C VAL A 81 2.41 -9.06 -3.27
N GLY A 82 1.87 -9.32 -2.08
CA GLY A 82 2.35 -8.77 -0.81
C GLY A 82 2.31 -7.24 -0.79
N ALA A 83 3.22 -6.61 -0.03
CA ALA A 83 3.29 -5.15 0.12
C ALA A 83 3.49 -4.39 -1.20
N ARG A 84 4.05 -5.03 -2.24
CA ARG A 84 4.21 -4.42 -3.56
C ARG A 84 2.86 -4.14 -4.22
N GLY A 85 1.85 -4.99 -3.96
CA GLY A 85 0.49 -4.79 -4.47
C GLY A 85 -0.16 -3.51 -3.98
N LEU A 86 0.12 -3.11 -2.73
CA LEU A 86 -0.41 -1.89 -2.14
C LEU A 86 -0.08 -0.65 -2.98
N ARG A 87 1.15 -0.58 -3.51
CA ARG A 87 1.57 0.53 -4.37
C ARG A 87 0.79 0.54 -5.69
N ILE A 88 0.63 -0.63 -6.32
CA ILE A 88 -0.06 -0.75 -7.61
C ILE A 88 -1.51 -0.30 -7.47
N ILE A 89 -2.22 -0.81 -6.46
CA ILE A 89 -3.64 -0.48 -6.23
C ILE A 89 -3.83 1.00 -5.95
N LEU A 90 -2.98 1.60 -5.09
CA LEU A 90 -3.06 3.03 -4.83
C LEU A 90 -2.66 3.87 -6.05
N GLU A 91 -1.70 3.43 -6.86
CA GLU A 91 -1.30 4.17 -8.06
C GLU A 91 -2.41 4.16 -9.11
N GLU A 92 -3.07 3.02 -9.32
CA GLU A 92 -4.28 2.89 -10.15
C GLU A 92 -5.39 3.84 -9.68
N LEU A 93 -5.72 3.79 -8.39
CA LEU A 93 -6.76 4.65 -7.79
C LEU A 93 -6.42 6.15 -7.89
N MET A 94 -5.18 6.52 -7.57
CA MET A 94 -4.77 7.92 -7.50
C MET A 94 -4.54 8.53 -8.87
N LEU A 95 -4.29 7.74 -9.92
CA LEU A 95 -4.13 8.24 -11.28
C LEU A 95 -5.40 8.93 -11.79
N ASP A 96 -6.57 8.30 -11.60
CA ASP A 96 -7.85 8.88 -12.00
C ASP A 96 -8.17 10.15 -11.20
N ILE A 97 -7.89 10.13 -9.89
CA ILE A 97 -8.09 11.28 -8.99
C ILE A 97 -7.22 12.46 -9.42
N MET A 98 -5.91 12.23 -9.60
CA MET A 98 -4.97 13.29 -9.95
C MET A 98 -5.26 13.88 -11.33
N TYR A 99 -5.84 13.10 -12.26
CA TYR A 99 -6.30 13.62 -13.54
C TYR A 99 -7.50 14.57 -13.41
N GLN A 100 -8.41 14.31 -12.48
CA GLN A 100 -9.63 15.10 -12.30
C GLN A 100 -9.43 16.36 -11.44
N ILE A 101 -8.51 16.33 -10.48
CA ILE A 101 -8.28 17.44 -9.52
C ILE A 101 -8.03 18.80 -10.19
N PRO A 102 -7.19 18.93 -11.23
CA PRO A 102 -6.99 20.20 -11.93
C PRO A 102 -8.28 20.81 -12.50
N SER A 103 -9.31 19.99 -12.74
CA SER A 103 -10.62 20.43 -13.24
C SER A 103 -11.59 20.83 -12.13
N LEU A 104 -11.20 20.70 -10.85
CA LEU A 104 -12.03 20.97 -9.67
C LEU A 104 -11.38 22.04 -8.76
N PRO A 105 -11.40 23.33 -9.18
CA PRO A 105 -10.67 24.40 -8.48
C PRO A 105 -11.17 24.67 -7.05
N ASP A 106 -12.41 24.29 -6.74
CA ASP A 106 -13.02 24.50 -5.42
C ASP A 106 -12.82 23.32 -4.45
N LEU A 107 -12.14 22.25 -4.88
CA LEU A 107 -11.90 21.08 -4.04
C LEU A 107 -10.85 21.43 -2.95
N LYS A 108 -11.20 21.21 -1.69
CA LYS A 108 -10.32 21.41 -0.54
C LYS A 108 -10.03 20.15 0.26
N GLU A 109 -10.96 19.21 0.25
CA GLU A 109 -10.85 17.96 0.99
C GLU A 109 -11.31 16.81 0.09
N LEU A 110 -10.56 15.72 0.12
CA LEU A 110 -10.85 14.48 -0.58
C LEU A 110 -10.79 13.32 0.40
N VAL A 111 -11.90 12.61 0.54
CA VAL A 111 -12.00 11.42 1.40
C VAL A 111 -12.20 10.18 0.53
N ILE A 112 -11.29 9.21 0.65
CA ILE A 112 -11.37 7.92 -0.04
C ILE A 112 -12.11 6.92 0.84
N SER A 113 -13.19 6.36 0.30
CA SER A 113 -14.00 5.31 0.91
C SER A 113 -13.71 3.93 0.30
N ARG A 114 -14.20 2.86 0.93
CA ARG A 114 -14.10 1.50 0.37
C ARG A 114 -14.66 1.40 -1.06
N GLU A 115 -15.78 2.05 -1.36
CA GLU A 115 -16.42 1.99 -2.67
C GLU A 115 -15.55 2.59 -3.79
N ALA A 116 -14.75 3.60 -3.45
CA ALA A 116 -13.77 4.19 -4.36
C ALA A 116 -12.63 3.20 -4.67
N VAL A 117 -12.20 2.41 -3.69
CA VAL A 117 -11.18 1.37 -3.86
C VAL A 117 -11.72 0.20 -4.69
N GLU A 118 -12.93 -0.27 -4.43
CA GLU A 118 -13.55 -1.42 -5.10
C GLU A 118 -14.02 -1.13 -6.54
N GLY A 119 -13.85 0.10 -7.03
CA GLY A 119 -14.04 0.43 -8.45
C GLY A 119 -15.49 0.54 -8.92
N ARG A 120 -16.44 0.94 -8.05
CA ARG A 120 -17.86 1.13 -8.45
C ARG A 120 -18.33 2.58 -8.57
N VAL A 121 -17.49 3.55 -8.20
CA VAL A 121 -17.79 4.98 -8.37
C VAL A 121 -16.49 5.68 -8.75
N PRO A 122 -16.45 6.51 -9.81
CA PRO A 122 -15.33 7.42 -9.97
C PRO A 122 -15.17 8.22 -8.67
N PRO A 123 -13.98 8.22 -8.03
CA PRO A 123 -13.77 9.04 -6.86
C PRO A 123 -13.90 10.49 -7.31
N LEU A 124 -15.03 11.16 -6.99
CA LEU A 124 -15.22 12.60 -6.73
C LEU A 124 -16.72 12.99 -6.77
N PRO A 125 -17.25 13.90 -5.93
CA PRO A 125 -16.69 14.56 -4.73
C PRO A 125 -17.58 14.46 -3.46
N VAL A 126 -16.98 14.53 -2.26
CA VAL A 126 -17.66 15.15 -1.11
C VAL A 126 -17.12 16.57 -0.97
N VAL A 127 -17.89 17.53 -1.48
CA VAL A 127 -17.67 18.96 -1.29
C VAL A 127 -18.08 19.31 0.15
N ARG A 128 -17.14 19.75 0.99
CA ARG A 128 -17.48 20.56 2.15
C ARG A 128 -17.15 22.02 1.89
N LYS A 129 -18.22 22.75 1.55
CA LYS A 129 -18.28 24.21 1.67
C LYS A 129 -18.28 24.53 3.17
N VAL A 130 -17.19 25.09 3.70
CA VAL A 130 -17.26 25.75 5.01
C VAL A 130 -17.48 27.23 4.72
N SER A 131 -18.61 27.70 5.26
CA SER A 131 -19.07 29.09 5.26
C SER A 131 -18.08 30.02 5.95
#